data_AF-A0A1N7P5K2-F1
#
_entry.id   AF-A0A1N7P5K2-F1
#
_cell.length_a   1.000
_cell.length_b   1.000
_cell.length_c   1.000
_cell.angle_alpha   90.00
_cell.angle_beta   90.00
_cell.angle_gamma   90.00
#
_symmetry.space_group_name_H-M   'P 1'
#
loop_
_entity.id
_entity.type
_entity.pdbx_description
1 polymer ?
#
loop_
_entity_poly.entity_id
_entity_poly.type
_entity_poly.pdbx_seq_one_letter_code
_entity_poly.pdbx_strand_id
1 'polypeptide(L)'
;MEIDLRDGNVLKWLIVTMKEVTKKWIQAGKVLGEDADAKVNCPDCEKGILTVTDVVIGFAGKTDRILCCPCCSKENVITMGQA
;
A
#
# COMPACT_ATOMS: atom_id res chain seq x y z
N MET A 1 13.87 8.14 -23.57
CA MET A 1 13.26 6.83 -23.87
C MET A 1 11.76 7.06 -23.87
N GLU A 2 11.17 7.29 -25.04
CA GLU A 2 9.72 7.44 -25.18
C GLU A 2 9.08 6.06 -25.12
N ILE A 3 8.10 5.90 -24.24
CA ILE A 3 7.32 4.66 -24.11
C ILE A 3 6.10 4.83 -25.01
N ASP A 4 5.99 4.05 -26.09
CA ASP A 4 4.81 4.07 -26.97
C ASP A 4 3.66 3.29 -26.31
N LEU A 5 2.70 4.05 -25.76
CA LEU A 5 1.53 3.50 -25.08
C LEU A 5 0.50 2.85 -26.04
N ARG A 6 0.74 2.85 -27.36
CA ARG A 6 -0.12 2.16 -28.35
C ARG A 6 0.32 0.71 -28.59
N ASP A 7 1.49 0.31 -28.09
CA ASP A 7 1.91 -1.08 -28.09
C ASP A 7 1.07 -1.86 -27.06
N GLY A 8 0.19 -2.74 -27.55
CA GLY A 8 -0.65 -3.59 -26.71
C GLY A 8 0.14 -4.49 -25.75
N ASN A 9 1.41 -4.74 -26.03
CA ASN A 9 2.30 -5.50 -25.15
C ASN A 9 2.75 -4.66 -23.94
N VAL A 10 2.96 -3.35 -24.12
CA VAL A 10 3.30 -2.40 -23.05
C VAL A 10 2.11 -2.23 -22.10
N LEU A 11 0.91 -2.03 -22.65
CA LEU A 11 -0.35 -1.95 -21.88
C LEU A 11 -0.57 -3.20 -21.03
N LYS A 12 -0.37 -4.39 -21.61
CA LYS A 12 -0.53 -5.67 -20.90
C LYS A 12 0.48 -5.79 -19.75
N TRP A 13 1.73 -5.41 -19.97
CA TRP A 13 2.77 -5.43 -18.93
C TRP A 13 2.44 -4.48 -17.78
N LEU A 14 2.05 -3.24 -18.08
CA LEU A 14 1.64 -2.25 -17.08
C LEU A 14 0.49 -2.77 -16.21
N ILE A 15 -0.55 -3.38 -16.81
CA ILE A 15 -1.69 -3.93 -16.08
C ILE A 15 -1.26 -5.07 -15.14
N VAL A 16 -0.36 -5.96 -15.59
CA VAL A 16 0.15 -7.06 -14.76
C VAL A 16 0.93 -6.51 -13.57
N THR A 17 1.87 -5.58 -13.80
CA THR A 17 2.67 -4.99 -12.73
C THR A 17 1.79 -4.25 -11.72
N MET A 18 0.79 -3.48 -12.17
CA MET A 18 -0.15 -2.81 -11.28
C MET A 18 -0.91 -3.81 -10.40
N LYS A 19 -1.38 -4.93 -10.96
CA LYS A 19 -2.06 -5.99 -10.19
C LYS A 19 -1.14 -6.61 -9.13
N GLU A 20 0.13 -6.81 -9.44
CA GLU A 20 1.10 -7.34 -8.48
C GLU A 20 1.37 -6.36 -7.34
N VAL A 21 1.53 -5.07 -7.66
CA VAL A 21 1.69 -4.01 -6.64
C VAL A 21 0.47 -3.93 -5.73
N THR A 22 -0.75 -3.98 -6.29
CA THR A 22 -1.98 -4.02 -5.47
C THR A 22 -2.00 -5.23 -4.53
N LYS A 23 -1.61 -6.42 -4.99
CA LYS A 23 -1.56 -7.62 -4.13
C LYS A 23 -0.56 -7.45 -2.99
N LYS A 24 0.62 -6.89 -3.27
CA LYS A 24 1.64 -6.60 -2.25
C LYS A 24 1.11 -5.59 -1.23
N TRP A 25 0.37 -4.56 -1.64
CA TRP A 25 -0.30 -3.63 -0.72
C TRP A 25 -1.35 -4.30 0.16
N ILE A 26 -2.17 -5.20 -0.41
CA ILE A 26 -3.16 -5.95 0.38
C ILE A 26 -2.45 -6.83 1.43
N GLN A 27 -1.37 -7.51 1.05
CA GLN A 27 -0.60 -8.33 1.98
C GLN A 27 0.07 -7.47 3.07
N ALA A 28 0.66 -6.33 2.69
CA ALA A 28 1.22 -5.37 3.63
C ALA A 28 0.17 -4.88 4.63
N GLY A 29 -1.03 -4.53 4.16
CA GLY A 29 -2.14 -4.11 5.01
C GLY A 29 -2.63 -5.21 5.96
N LYS A 30 -2.60 -6.48 5.55
CA LYS A 30 -2.93 -7.61 6.46
C LYS A 30 -1.90 -7.74 7.58
N VAL A 31 -0.62 -7.79 7.23
CA VAL A 31 0.48 -7.90 8.19
C VAL A 31 0.45 -6.72 9.17
N LEU A 32 0.35 -5.49 8.65
CA LEU A 32 0.33 -4.29 9.46
C LEU A 32 -1.00 -4.07 10.19
N GLY A 33 -2.07 -4.73 9.77
CA GLY A 33 -3.35 -4.74 10.50
C GLY A 33 -3.29 -5.63 11.74
N GLU A 34 -2.57 -6.75 11.66
CA GLU A 34 -2.35 -7.68 12.78
C GLU A 34 -1.26 -7.19 13.73
N ASP A 35 -0.15 -6.67 13.19
CA ASP A 35 1.00 -6.18 13.94
C ASP A 35 1.48 -4.84 13.38
N ALA A 36 1.21 -3.75 14.12
CA ALA A 36 1.57 -2.39 13.71
C ALA A 36 3.09 -2.14 13.69
N ASP A 37 3.87 -2.93 14.42
CA ASP A 37 5.32 -2.79 14.54
C ASP A 37 6.07 -3.68 13.52
N ALA A 38 5.35 -4.48 12.74
CA ALA A 38 5.94 -5.34 11.72
C ALA A 38 6.68 -4.52 10.66
N LYS A 39 7.88 -4.99 10.28
CA LYS A 39 8.70 -4.34 9.25
C LYS A 39 8.30 -4.82 7.87
N VAL A 40 7.51 -4.00 7.17
CA VAL A 40 7.06 -4.31 5.81
C VAL A 40 7.70 -3.35 4.80
N ASN A 41 8.35 -3.91 3.77
CA ASN A 41 8.91 -3.12 2.67
C ASN A 41 7.78 -2.47 1.84
N CYS A 42 8.04 -1.27 1.33
CA CYS A 42 7.13 -0.56 0.44
C CYS A 42 6.87 -1.37 -0.85
N PRO A 43 5.60 -1.68 -1.17
CA PRO A 43 5.24 -2.44 -2.37
C PRO A 43 5.61 -1.77 -3.70
N ASP A 44 5.70 -0.43 -3.74
CA ASP A 44 6.01 0.33 -4.95
C ASP A 44 7.52 0.45 -5.22
N CYS A 45 8.28 0.85 -4.21
CA CYS A 45 9.70 1.19 -4.41
C CYS A 45 10.67 0.17 -3.83
N GLU A 46 10.20 -0.72 -2.95
CA GLU A 46 10.99 -1.76 -2.25
C GLU A 46 12.21 -1.25 -1.46
N LYS A 47 12.35 0.07 -1.31
CA LYS A 47 13.51 0.73 -0.67
C LYS A 47 13.26 1.18 0.76
N GLY A 48 12.02 1.49 1.10
CA GLY A 48 11.63 1.98 2.43
C GLY A 48 10.79 0.98 3.20
N ILE A 49 10.92 0.99 4.52
CA ILE A 49 9.98 0.32 5.43
C ILE A 49 8.76 1.22 5.61
N LEU A 50 7.56 0.65 5.51
CA LEU A 50 6.32 1.39 5.72
C LEU A 50 6.25 1.89 7.17
N THR A 51 5.92 3.17 7.32
CA THR A 51 5.57 3.78 8.61
C THR A 51 4.08 3.70 8.82
N VAL A 52 3.68 3.36 10.04
CA VAL A 52 2.28 3.22 10.44
C VAL A 52 1.87 4.43 11.28
N THR A 53 0.70 4.99 11.01
CA THR A 53 0.09 6.05 11.83
C THR A 53 -1.39 5.76 12.01
N ASP A 54 -1.80 5.59 13.26
CA ASP A 54 -3.19 5.31 13.63
C ASP A 54 -3.93 6.62 13.92
N VAL A 55 -5.08 6.80 13.28
CA VAL A 55 -5.95 7.97 13.43
C VAL A 55 -7.34 7.49 13.82
N VAL A 56 -7.82 7.90 14.99
CA VAL A 56 -9.18 7.57 15.44
C VAL A 56 -10.18 8.35 14.59
N ILE A 57 -11.13 7.65 13.98
CA ILE A 57 -12.15 8.24 13.10
C ILE A 57 -13.56 8.06 13.67
N GLY A 58 -14.21 9.19 13.94
CA GLY A 58 -15.60 9.27 14.41
C GLY A 58 -15.82 8.85 15.86
N PHE A 59 -17.09 8.70 16.24
CA PHE A 59 -17.53 8.41 17.62
C PHE A 59 -17.59 6.90 17.95
N ALA A 60 -17.36 6.02 16.98
CA ALA A 60 -17.63 4.59 17.08
C ALA A 60 -16.39 3.70 17.30
N GLY A 61 -15.27 4.28 17.76
CA GLY A 61 -14.05 3.50 18.04
C GLY A 61 -13.40 2.87 16.81
N LYS A 62 -13.63 3.44 15.62
CA LYS A 62 -12.92 3.05 14.39
C LYS A 62 -11.59 3.79 14.32
N THR A 63 -10.59 3.13 13.75
CA THR A 63 -9.25 3.69 13.57
C THR A 63 -8.81 3.48 12.13
N ASP A 64 -8.47 4.56 11.45
CA ASP A 64 -7.76 4.49 10.18
C ASP A 64 -6.28 4.33 10.46
N ARG A 65 -5.71 3.25 9.94
CA ARG A 65 -4.29 2.99 9.97
C ARG A 65 -3.69 3.41 8.64
N ILE A 66 -2.93 4.49 8.66
CA ILE A 66 -2.25 5.08 7.51
C ILE A 66 -0.88 4.41 7.38
N LEU A 67 -0.60 3.88 6.20
CA LEU A 67 0.64 3.22 5.83
C LEU A 67 1.36 4.13 4.83
N CYS A 68 2.53 4.66 5.19
CA CYS A 68 3.26 5.59 4.32
C CYS A 68 4.70 5.12 4.08
N CYS A 69 5.20 5.28 2.86
CA CYS A 69 6.61 5.03 2.56
C CYS A 69 7.43 6.33 2.68
N PRO A 70 8.48 6.38 3.52
CA PRO A 70 9.33 7.57 3.65
C PRO A 70 10.23 7.81 2.42
N CYS A 71 10.40 6.83 1.53
CA CYS A 71 11.30 6.93 0.38
C CYS A 71 10.59 7.42 -0.90
N CYS A 72 9.36 6.98 -1.15
CA CYS A 72 8.62 7.32 -2.37
C CYS A 72 7.29 8.03 -2.11
N SER A 73 6.94 8.28 -0.85
CA SER A 73 5.72 8.98 -0.42
C SER A 73 4.41 8.33 -0.85
N LYS A 74 4.45 7.08 -1.32
CA LYS A 74 3.24 6.29 -1.57
C LYS A 74 2.61 5.91 -0.24
N GLU A 75 1.30 6.01 -0.20
CA GLU A 75 0.52 5.71 0.98
C GLU A 75 -0.69 4.84 0.67
N ASN A 76 -1.16 4.15 1.70
CA ASN A 76 -2.41 3.40 1.66
C ASN A 76 -3.05 3.46 3.05
N VAL A 77 -4.37 3.30 3.13
CA VAL A 77 -5.11 3.40 4.38
C VAL A 77 -5.94 2.14 4.58
N ILE A 78 -5.90 1.58 5.78
CA ILE A 78 -6.77 0.50 6.20
C ILE A 78 -7.66 0.98 7.34
N THR A 79 -8.98 0.90 7.16
CA THR A 79 -9.94 1.20 8.21
C THR A 79 -10.13 -0.02 9.09
N MET A 80 -9.79 0.10 10.36
CA MET A 80 -10.00 -0.90 11.39
C MET A 80 -11.25 -0.53 12.19
N GLY A 81 -12.19 -1.46 12.30
CA GLY A 81 -13.34 -1.33 13.18
C GLY A 81 -13.40 -2.51 14.15
N GLN A 82 -13.88 -2.29 15.37
CA GLN A 82 -14.31 -3.41 16.21
C GLN A 82 -15.51 -4.08 15.52
N ALA A 83 -15.40 -5.39 15.30
CA ALA A 83 -16.50 -6.23 14.83
C ALA A 83 -17.58 -6.37 15.90
#